data_AF-A0A2W2CSN4-F1
#
_entry.id   AF-A0A2W2CSN4-F1
#
_cell.length_a   1.000
_cell.length_b   1.000
_cell.length_c   1.000
_cell.angle_alpha   90.00
_cell.angle_beta   90.00
_cell.angle_gamma   90.00
#
_symmetry.space_group_name_H-M   'P 1'
#
loop_
_entity.id
_entity.type
_entity.pdbx_description
1 polymer ?
#
loop_
_entity_poly.entity_id
_entity_poly.type
_entity_poly.pdbx_seq_one_letter_code
_entity_poly.pdbx_strand_id
1 'polypeptide(L)'
;MNKKQAEETWKELREHFVNAEALIKKIIDSKAWEPLGYASFAEAWNDRMAGVRLATDAARAYVVYALYDSGHTPDEVAGVVAGVSLSGARQLATSKAAGTPPEFAKTWGRTINPEPETHPIIIRNIPKALFERYEALAAKHDSTLEKEAARAVHAHFEALK
;
A
#
# COMPACT_ATOMS: atom_id res chain seq x y z
N MET A 1 29.55 -21.26 -9.34
CA MET A 1 28.27 -21.01 -8.67
C MET A 1 27.27 -22.06 -9.14
N ASN A 2 26.70 -22.86 -8.24
CA ASN A 2 25.73 -23.90 -8.57
C ASN A 2 24.29 -23.39 -8.43
N LYS A 3 23.29 -24.18 -8.89
CA LYS A 3 21.87 -23.79 -8.89
C LYS A 3 21.37 -23.36 -7.50
N LYS A 4 21.74 -24.10 -6.45
CA LYS A 4 21.35 -23.81 -5.06
C LYS A 4 21.93 -22.48 -4.58
N GLN A 5 23.21 -22.23 -4.85
CA GLN A 5 23.87 -20.97 -4.51
C GLN A 5 23.23 -19.78 -5.23
N ALA A 6 22.86 -19.95 -6.51
CA ALA A 6 22.16 -18.90 -7.25
C ALA A 6 20.77 -18.61 -6.64
N GLU A 7 19.99 -19.63 -6.30
CA GLU A 7 18.69 -19.48 -5.65
C GLU A 7 18.80 -18.79 -4.28
N GLU A 8 19.82 -19.12 -3.48
CA GLU A 8 20.13 -18.44 -2.22
C GLU A 8 20.46 -16.96 -2.44
N THR A 9 21.30 -16.61 -3.42
CA THR A 9 21.61 -15.21 -3.73
C THR A 9 20.36 -14.41 -4.16
N TRP A 10 19.48 -15.01 -4.96
CA TRP A 10 18.20 -14.37 -5.33
C TRP A 10 17.25 -14.20 -4.15
N LYS A 11 17.26 -15.16 -3.22
CA LYS A 11 16.48 -15.09 -1.99
C LYS A 11 17.00 -13.99 -1.05
N GLU A 12 18.30 -13.91 -0.84
CA GLU A 12 18.95 -12.85 -0.04
C GLU A 12 18.65 -11.47 -0.63
N LEU A 13 18.78 -11.30 -1.94
CA LEU A 13 18.43 -10.05 -2.62
C LEU A 13 16.97 -9.65 -2.37
N ARG A 14 16.03 -10.60 -2.47
CA ARG A 14 14.61 -10.36 -2.20
C ARG A 14 14.36 -10.00 -0.74
N GLU A 15 15.02 -10.69 0.20
CA GLU A 15 14.92 -10.41 1.63
C GLU A 15 15.47 -9.02 1.97
N HIS A 16 16.57 -8.58 1.34
CA HIS A 16 17.10 -7.23 1.53
C HIS A 16 16.09 -6.14 1.14
N PHE A 17 15.31 -6.32 0.07
CA PHE A 17 14.28 -5.34 -0.31
C PHE A 17 13.08 -5.34 0.65
N VAL A 18 12.61 -6.51 1.07
CA VAL A 18 11.49 -6.63 2.03
C VAL A 18 11.89 -6.11 3.41
N ASN A 19 13.10 -6.44 3.85
CA ASN A 19 13.65 -5.97 5.12
C ASN A 19 13.88 -4.47 5.11
N ALA A 20 14.24 -3.86 3.97
CA ALA A 20 14.38 -2.41 3.87
C ALA A 20 13.06 -1.68 4.18
N GLU A 21 11.93 -2.16 3.65
CA GLU A 21 10.61 -1.58 3.94
C GLU A 21 10.24 -1.72 5.42
N ALA A 22 10.42 -2.92 5.98
CA ALA A 22 10.15 -3.17 7.40
C ALA A 22 11.04 -2.31 8.32
N LEU A 23 12.31 -2.11 7.95
CA LEU A 23 13.25 -1.26 8.69
C LEU A 23 12.89 0.23 8.58
N ILE A 24 12.50 0.71 7.41
CA ILE A 24 12.01 2.09 7.23
C ILE A 24 10.78 2.32 8.12
N LYS A 25 9.81 1.41 8.09
CA LYS A 25 8.63 1.48 8.96
C LYS A 25 9.02 1.50 10.42
N LYS A 26 9.93 0.62 10.84
CA LYS A 26 10.43 0.60 12.22
C LYS A 26 11.10 1.91 12.62
N ILE A 27 11.91 2.51 11.75
CA ILE A 27 12.56 3.81 11.98
C ILE A 27 11.50 4.90 12.19
N ILE A 28 10.46 4.93 11.35
CA ILE A 28 9.33 5.85 11.42
C ILE A 28 8.55 5.67 12.72
N ASP A 29 8.08 4.46 12.98
CA ASP A 29 7.24 4.13 14.13
C ASP A 29 7.98 4.34 15.46
N SER A 30 9.27 4.01 15.52
CA SER A 30 10.09 4.14 16.73
C SER A 30 10.79 5.50 16.86
N LYS A 31 10.56 6.42 15.92
CA LYS A 31 11.25 7.71 15.84
C LYS A 31 12.76 7.63 16.02
N ALA A 32 13.42 6.69 15.35
CA ALA A 32 14.83 6.36 15.58
C ALA A 32 15.81 7.51 15.26
N TRP A 33 15.36 8.61 14.67
CA TRP A 33 16.15 9.82 14.46
C TRP A 33 16.29 10.70 15.71
N GLU A 34 15.33 10.67 16.65
CA GLU A 34 15.36 11.54 17.84
C GLU A 34 16.62 11.31 18.71
N PRO A 35 17.01 10.05 19.04
CA PRO A 35 18.22 9.80 19.84
C PRO A 35 19.52 10.15 19.11
N LEU A 36 19.47 10.32 17.79
CA LEU A 36 20.61 10.73 16.97
C LEU A 36 20.77 12.25 16.91
N GLY A 37 19.85 13.01 17.51
CA GLY A 37 19.90 14.46 17.62
C GLY A 37 19.24 15.22 16.46
N TYR A 38 18.55 14.54 15.55
CA TYR A 38 17.81 15.21 14.47
C TYR A 38 16.49 15.77 14.98
N ALA A 39 16.13 16.96 14.51
CA ALA A 39 14.88 17.62 14.88
C ALA A 39 13.65 17.01 14.18
N SER A 40 13.84 16.33 13.04
CA SER A 40 12.76 15.70 12.29
C SER A 40 13.24 14.47 11.50
N PHE A 41 12.28 13.61 11.11
CA PHE A 41 12.57 12.50 10.20
C PHE A 41 13.14 12.99 8.87
N ALA A 42 12.65 14.13 8.37
CA ALA A 42 13.10 14.70 7.12
C ALA A 42 14.59 15.09 7.14
N GLU A 43 15.03 15.71 8.23
CA GLU A 43 16.44 16.07 8.42
C GLU A 43 17.32 14.81 8.43
N ALA A 44 16.92 13.78 9.18
CA ALA A 44 17.62 12.50 9.23
C ALA A 44 17.62 11.78 7.88
N TRP A 45 16.50 11.83 7.15
CA TRP A 45 16.37 11.21 5.84
C TRP A 45 17.26 11.90 4.81
N ASN A 46 17.29 13.23 4.80
CA ASN A 46 18.14 13.98 3.88
C ASN A 46 19.63 13.76 4.20
N ASP A 47 20.03 13.72 5.47
CA ASP A 47 21.42 13.46 5.84
C ASP A 47 21.88 12.02 5.51
N ARG A 48 21.06 11.02 5.83
CA ARG A 48 21.47 9.60 5.76
C ARG A 48 21.11 8.89 4.46
N MET A 49 20.06 9.35 3.78
CA MET A 49 19.42 8.63 2.68
C MET A 49 19.24 9.51 1.43
N ALA A 50 19.84 10.70 1.37
CA ALA A 50 19.85 11.50 0.15
C ALA A 50 20.36 10.69 -1.06
N GLY A 51 19.61 10.77 -2.16
CA GLY A 51 19.94 10.04 -3.40
C GLY A 51 19.61 8.54 -3.38
N VAL A 52 19.19 7.96 -2.26
CA VAL A 52 18.77 6.55 -2.21
C VAL A 52 17.42 6.40 -2.92
N ARG A 53 17.45 5.66 -4.03
CA ARG A 53 16.22 5.31 -4.76
C ARG A 53 15.58 4.08 -4.11
N LEU A 54 14.42 4.29 -3.51
CA LEU A 54 13.63 3.20 -2.94
C LEU A 54 13.10 2.28 -4.03
N ALA A 55 13.14 0.97 -3.79
CA ALA A 55 12.78 -0.03 -4.79
C ALA A 55 11.25 -0.16 -4.96
N THR A 56 10.50 -0.17 -3.86
CA THR A 56 9.05 -0.40 -3.84
C THR A 56 8.26 0.90 -3.72
N ASP A 57 7.03 0.90 -4.25
CA ASP A 57 6.09 2.02 -4.07
C ASP A 57 5.68 2.17 -2.60
N ALA A 58 5.48 1.06 -1.89
CA ALA A 58 5.13 1.06 -0.48
C ALA A 58 6.23 1.73 0.38
N ALA A 59 7.50 1.36 0.20
CA ALA A 59 8.60 2.02 0.91
C ALA A 59 8.66 3.53 0.60
N ARG A 60 8.42 3.95 -0.65
CA ARG A 60 8.31 5.37 -1.01
C ARG A 60 7.16 6.05 -0.26
N ALA A 61 5.99 5.43 -0.23
CA ALA A 61 4.82 6.00 0.42
C ALA A 61 5.03 6.21 1.92
N TYR A 62 5.65 5.24 2.64
CA TYR A 62 5.98 5.38 4.05
C TYR A 62 6.86 6.62 4.33
N VAL A 63 7.93 6.78 3.55
CA VAL A 63 8.85 7.93 3.68
C VAL A 63 8.12 9.24 3.36
N VAL A 64 7.40 9.30 2.25
CA VAL A 64 6.67 10.50 1.83
C VAL A 64 5.62 10.90 2.87
N TYR A 65 4.92 9.95 3.47
CA TYR A 65 3.95 10.23 4.52
C TYR A 65 4.63 10.81 5.76
N ALA A 66 5.74 10.22 6.20
CA ALA A 66 6.49 10.75 7.33
C ALA A 66 7.07 12.16 7.07
N LEU A 67 7.46 12.48 5.83
CA LEU A 67 7.85 13.83 5.44
C LEU A 67 6.68 14.83 5.51
N TYR A 68 5.48 14.41 5.10
CA TYR A 68 4.28 15.22 5.27
C TYR A 68 3.90 15.43 6.74
N ASP A 69 4.08 14.43 7.60
CA ASP A 69 3.90 14.60 9.06
C ASP A 69 4.93 15.56 9.65
N SER A 70 6.10 15.65 9.03
CA SER A 70 7.15 16.62 9.36
C SER A 70 6.92 18.00 8.71
N GLY A 71 5.75 18.24 8.11
CA GLY A 71 5.35 19.55 7.58
C GLY A 71 5.86 19.90 6.19
N HIS A 72 6.43 18.95 5.44
CA HIS A 72 6.96 19.23 4.10
C HIS A 72 5.85 19.42 3.07
N THR A 73 6.11 20.23 2.06
CA THR A 73 5.24 20.42 0.90
C THR A 73 5.53 19.38 -0.20
N PRO A 74 4.60 19.16 -1.16
CA PRO A 74 4.85 18.23 -2.26
C PRO A 74 6.08 18.55 -3.12
N ASP A 75 6.47 19.83 -3.20
CA ASP A 75 7.65 20.26 -3.95
C ASP A 75 8.95 19.86 -3.24
N GLU A 76 9.02 20.12 -1.93
CA GLU A 76 10.14 19.71 -1.07
C GLU A 76 10.29 18.19 -1.05
N VAL A 77 9.20 17.45 -0.94
CA VAL A 77 9.22 15.97 -0.97
C VAL A 77 9.78 15.44 -2.29
N ALA A 78 9.41 16.04 -3.43
CA ALA A 78 9.93 15.63 -4.73
C ALA A 78 11.44 15.91 -4.90
N GLY A 79 11.95 16.94 -4.20
CA GLY A 79 13.39 17.24 -4.14
C GLY A 79 14.18 16.28 -3.23
N VAL A 80 13.57 15.79 -2.15
CA VAL A 80 14.25 14.97 -1.13
C VAL A 80 14.18 13.47 -1.41
N VAL A 81 13.07 12.97 -1.97
CA VAL A 81 12.86 11.53 -2.21
C VAL A 81 13.18 11.15 -3.64
N ALA A 82 14.35 10.52 -3.85
CA ALA A 82 14.79 10.09 -5.16
C ALA A 82 13.79 9.14 -5.85
N GLY A 83 13.34 9.50 -7.05
CA GLY A 83 12.40 8.72 -7.85
C GLY A 83 10.92 9.05 -7.60
N VAL A 84 10.62 10.02 -6.74
CA VAL A 84 9.27 10.60 -6.61
C VAL A 84 9.21 11.89 -7.44
N SER A 85 8.30 11.94 -8.42
CA SER A 85 8.03 13.18 -9.15
C SER A 85 7.11 14.09 -8.36
N LEU A 86 7.08 15.40 -8.68
CA LEU A 86 6.11 16.34 -8.09
C LEU A 86 4.66 15.87 -8.21
N SER A 87 4.31 15.26 -9.35
CA SER A 87 2.97 14.67 -9.55
C SER A 87 2.72 13.50 -8.59
N GLY A 88 3.69 12.60 -8.44
CA GLY A 88 3.62 11.48 -7.51
C GLY A 88 3.53 11.94 -6.05
N ALA A 89 4.31 12.96 -5.67
CA ALA A 89 4.25 13.57 -4.34
C ALA A 89 2.84 14.13 -4.07
N ARG A 90 2.29 14.95 -4.98
CA ARG A 90 0.92 15.50 -4.84
C ARG A 90 -0.13 14.41 -4.69
N GLN A 91 -0.02 13.33 -5.45
CA GLN A 91 -0.96 12.22 -5.34
C GLN A 91 -0.88 11.50 -4.00
N LEU A 92 0.33 11.30 -3.48
CA LEU A 92 0.51 10.73 -2.14
C LEU A 92 -0.02 11.68 -1.05
N ALA A 93 0.10 13.00 -1.23
CA ALA A 93 -0.50 13.98 -0.33
C ALA A 93 -2.04 13.85 -0.32
N THR A 94 -2.66 13.74 -1.49
CA THR A 94 -4.11 13.51 -1.61
C THR A 94 -4.53 12.19 -0.95
N SER A 95 -3.77 11.12 -1.20
CA SER A 95 -4.05 9.80 -0.62
C SER A 95 -3.97 9.84 0.91
N LYS A 96 -2.97 10.54 1.45
CA LYS A 96 -2.80 10.74 2.89
C LYS A 96 -3.95 11.54 3.48
N ALA A 97 -4.36 12.63 2.84
CA ALA A 97 -5.49 13.44 3.25
C ALA A 97 -6.82 12.66 3.23
N ALA A 98 -6.95 11.68 2.32
CA ALA A 98 -8.08 10.76 2.27
C ALA A 98 -8.02 9.62 3.31
N GLY A 99 -6.95 9.53 4.10
CA GLY A 99 -6.78 8.52 5.14
C GLY A 99 -6.28 7.16 4.61
N THR A 100 -5.80 7.08 3.37
CA THR A 100 -5.25 5.84 2.81
C THR A 100 -3.96 5.46 3.53
N PRO A 101 -3.80 4.23 4.05
CA PRO A 101 -2.54 3.80 4.64
C PRO A 101 -1.39 3.75 3.60
N PRO A 102 -0.13 4.00 4.01
CA PRO A 102 1.02 4.03 3.11
C PRO A 102 1.20 2.77 2.26
N GLU A 103 0.94 1.59 2.84
CA GLU A 103 1.02 0.29 2.16
C GLU A 103 0.04 0.14 0.97
N PHE A 104 -1.02 0.95 0.94
CA PHE A 104 -2.02 0.96 -0.13
C PHE A 104 -1.91 2.20 -1.04
N ALA A 105 -1.06 3.16 -0.68
CA ALA A 105 -0.91 4.39 -1.44
C ALA A 105 -0.07 4.14 -2.70
N LYS A 106 -0.71 4.18 -3.87
CA LYS A 106 -0.04 4.02 -5.17
C LYS A 106 0.31 5.37 -5.78
N THR A 107 1.56 5.53 -6.20
CA THR A 107 1.95 6.60 -7.14
C THR A 107 1.60 6.16 -8.57
N TRP A 108 0.55 6.73 -9.16
CA TRP A 108 0.23 6.62 -10.58
C TRP A 108 1.28 7.38 -11.40
N GLY A 109 2.45 6.77 -11.55
CA GLY A 109 3.58 7.31 -12.32
C GLY A 109 4.16 6.32 -13.33
N ARG A 110 3.67 5.08 -13.38
CA ARG A 110 3.89 4.20 -14.52
C ARG A 110 2.54 3.91 -15.14
N THR A 111 2.46 4.08 -16.46
CA THR A 111 1.50 3.39 -17.32
C THR A 111 1.81 1.88 -17.25
N ILE A 112 1.56 1.28 -16.09
CA ILE A 112 1.14 -0.10 -16.03
C ILE A 112 -0.35 0.04 -16.32
N ASN A 113 -0.83 -0.59 -17.40
CA ASN A 113 -2.27 -0.75 -17.61
C ASN A 113 -2.92 -0.97 -16.25
N PRO A 114 -3.93 -0.19 -15.83
CA PRO A 114 -4.53 -0.37 -14.53
C PRO A 114 -5.02 -1.81 -14.49
N GLU A 115 -4.29 -2.65 -13.76
CA GLU A 115 -4.81 -3.93 -13.36
C GLU A 115 -5.99 -3.54 -12.49
N PRO A 116 -7.22 -3.97 -12.85
CA PRO A 116 -8.42 -3.56 -12.14
C PRO A 116 -8.19 -3.78 -10.65
N GLU A 117 -8.65 -2.83 -9.84
CA GLU A 117 -8.53 -2.87 -8.38
C GLU A 117 -9.05 -4.23 -7.87
N THR A 118 -8.14 -5.18 -7.72
CA THR A 118 -8.45 -6.48 -7.20
C THR A 118 -8.40 -6.32 -5.70
N HIS A 119 -9.53 -5.85 -5.14
CA HIS A 119 -9.92 -6.36 -3.84
C HIS A 119 -9.75 -7.89 -3.89
N PRO A 120 -9.18 -8.54 -2.87
CA PRO A 120 -9.08 -10.00 -2.88
C PRO A 120 -10.49 -10.58 -3.05
N ILE A 121 -10.79 -11.06 -4.25
CA ILE A 121 -12.06 -11.68 -4.56
C ILE A 121 -12.01 -13.04 -3.86
N ILE A 122 -12.78 -13.19 -2.79
CA ILE A 122 -13.01 -14.49 -2.19
C ILE A 122 -13.97 -15.25 -3.12
N ILE A 123 -13.43 -15.92 -4.13
CA ILE A 123 -14.20 -16.80 -5.01
C ILE A 123 -14.56 -18.04 -4.20
N ARG A 124 -15.80 -18.10 -3.68
CA ARG A 124 -16.36 -19.36 -3.18
C ARG A 124 -16.97 -20.12 -4.35
N ASN A 125 -16.54 -21.37 -4.51
CA ASN A 125 -17.13 -22.26 -5.49
C ASN A 125 -18.51 -22.70 -4.99
N ILE A 126 -19.56 -22.01 -5.44
CA ILE A 126 -20.95 -22.37 -5.14
C ILE A 126 -21.38 -23.44 -6.15
N PRO A 127 -21.90 -24.61 -5.71
CA PRO A 127 -22.43 -25.59 -6.65
C PRO A 127 -23.53 -24.97 -7.52
N LYS A 128 -23.50 -25.25 -8.83
CA LYS A 128 -24.43 -24.66 -9.83
C LYS A 128 -25.90 -24.73 -9.40
N ALA A 129 -26.35 -25.87 -8.87
CA ALA A 129 -27.73 -26.06 -8.39
C ALA A 129 -28.12 -25.11 -7.25
N LEU A 130 -27.17 -24.76 -6.38
CA LEU A 130 -27.38 -23.82 -5.29
C LEU A 130 -27.44 -22.38 -5.79
N PHE A 131 -26.57 -22.05 -6.77
CA PHE A 131 -26.56 -20.75 -7.44
C PHE A 131 -27.89 -20.47 -8.14
N GLU A 132 -28.36 -21.39 -8.99
CA GLU A 132 -29.64 -21.27 -9.71
C GLU A 132 -30.82 -21.11 -8.75
N ARG A 133 -30.80 -21.83 -7.62
CA ARG A 133 -31.84 -21.71 -6.58
C ARG A 133 -31.83 -20.32 -5.94
N TYR A 134 -30.66 -19.76 -5.65
CA TYR A 134 -30.54 -18.45 -5.02
C TYR A 134 -30.86 -17.30 -5.98
N GLU A 135 -30.51 -17.42 -7.26
CA GLU A 135 -30.97 -16.48 -8.28
C GLU A 135 -32.49 -16.48 -8.41
N ALA A 136 -33.11 -17.66 -8.47
CA ALA A 136 -34.57 -17.77 -8.55
C ALA A 136 -35.26 -17.16 -7.31
N LEU A 137 -34.66 -17.28 -6.12
CA LEU A 137 -35.17 -16.65 -4.90
C LEU A 137 -34.99 -15.13 -4.93
N ALA A 138 -33.82 -14.62 -5.34
CA ALA A 138 -33.59 -13.18 -5.44
C ALA A 138 -34.54 -12.53 -6.46
N ALA A 139 -34.77 -13.19 -7.60
CA ALA A 139 -35.70 -12.73 -8.64
C ALA A 139 -37.15 -12.64 -8.14
N LYS A 140 -37.59 -13.56 -7.26
CA LYS A 140 -38.93 -13.47 -6.63
C LYS A 140 -39.12 -12.23 -5.74
N HIS A 141 -38.02 -11.60 -5.34
CA HIS A 141 -38.00 -10.41 -4.51
C HIS A 141 -37.53 -9.16 -5.27
N ASP A 142 -37.64 -9.16 -6.61
CA ASP A 142 -37.20 -8.06 -7.49
C ASP A 142 -35.74 -7.62 -7.21
N SER A 143 -34.89 -8.59 -6.89
CA SER A 143 -33.50 -8.38 -6.50
C SER A 143 -32.56 -9.31 -7.27
N THR A 144 -31.26 -9.15 -7.06
CA THR A 144 -30.22 -10.01 -7.62
C THR A 144 -29.45 -10.70 -6.50
N LEU A 145 -28.89 -11.87 -6.80
CA LEU A 145 -28.08 -12.61 -5.83
C LEU A 145 -26.90 -11.76 -5.32
N GLU A 146 -26.28 -10.98 -6.20
CA GLU A 146 -25.20 -10.05 -5.85
C GLU A 146 -25.67 -8.98 -4.85
N LYS A 147 -26.86 -8.39 -5.08
CA LYS A 147 -27.42 -7.34 -4.22
C LYS A 147 -27.80 -7.89 -2.84
N GLU A 148 -28.35 -9.10 -2.78
CA GLU A 148 -28.66 -9.79 -1.52
C GLU A 148 -27.39 -10.21 -0.76
N ALA A 149 -26.37 -10.70 -1.47
CA ALA A 149 -25.07 -11.03 -0.88
C ALA A 149 -24.39 -9.79 -0.29
N ALA A 150 -24.37 -8.67 -1.02
CA ALA A 150 -23.83 -7.40 -0.54
C ALA A 150 -24.57 -6.92 0.71
N ARG A 151 -25.91 -7.02 0.73
CA ARG A 151 -26.73 -6.64 1.89
C ARG A 151 -26.44 -7.52 3.11
N ALA A 152 -26.32 -8.83 2.92
CA ALA A 152 -26.02 -9.76 4.00
C ALA A 152 -24.63 -9.53 4.59
N VAL A 153 -23.61 -9.28 3.73
CA VAL A 153 -22.26 -8.92 4.18
C VAL A 153 -22.29 -7.63 5.00
N HIS A 154 -22.96 -6.59 4.50
CA HIS A 154 -23.05 -5.32 5.20
C HIS A 154 -23.74 -5.46 6.57
N ALA A 155 -24.91 -6.13 6.62
CA ALA A 155 -25.65 -6.36 7.85
C ALA A 155 -24.84 -7.14 8.90
N HIS A 156 -24.04 -8.12 8.45
CA HIS A 156 -23.17 -8.88 9.35
C HIS A 156 -22.10 -8.00 10.01
N PHE A 157 -21.42 -7.15 9.24
CA PHE A 157 -20.39 -6.26 9.79
C PHE A 157 -20.96 -5.14 10.65
N GLU A 158 -22.16 -4.63 10.35
CA GLU A 158 -22.85 -3.71 11.26
C GLU A 158 -23.21 -4.37 12.61
N ALA A 159 -23.57 -5.66 12.60
CA ALA A 159 -23.87 -6.40 13.83
C ALA A 159 -22.63 -6.76 14.67
N LEU A 160 -21.42 -6.60 14.12
CA LEU A 160 -20.15 -6.81 14.83
C LEU A 160 -19.62 -5.53 15.50
N LYS A 161 -20.24 -4.37 15.25
CA LYS A 161 -19.97 -3.10 15.94
C LYS A 161 -20.66 -3.06 17.30
#